data_AF-A0A520D322-F1
#
_entry.id   AF-A0A520D322-F1
#
_cell.length_a   1.000
_cell.length_b   1.000
_cell.length_c   1.000
_cell.angle_alpha   90.00
_cell.angle_beta   90.00
_cell.angle_gamma   90.00
#
_symmetry.space_group_name_H-M   'P 1'
#
loop_
_entity.id
_entity.type
_entity.pdbx_description
1 polymer ?
#
loop_
_entity_poly.entity_id
_entity_poly.type
_entity_poly.pdbx_seq_one_letter_code
_entity_poly.pdbx_strand_id
1 'polypeptide(L)'
;MIKKLQLYFLLAGVCVSLNANAQDAISYQTPPKEIADLLLAKPTPGVSIDGKAEWILFSERNSYPSVEELAMPEYRIAGLRLNPNNYSPSRQNFINNFSLKNIKSNQTFQVTGLPSPLYAGNISWNPAENKIAFTNTT
;
A
#
# COMPACT_ATOMS: atom_id res chain seq x y z
N MET A 1 7.80 60.10 -32.18
CA MET A 1 7.84 58.72 -32.72
C MET A 1 8.52 57.73 -31.77
N ILE A 2 9.65 58.08 -31.13
CA ILE A 2 10.38 57.21 -30.18
C ILE A 2 9.54 56.65 -29.03
N LYS A 3 8.65 57.44 -28.40
CA LYS A 3 7.80 56.94 -27.30
C LYS A 3 6.80 55.85 -27.73
N LYS A 4 6.30 55.91 -28.96
CA LYS A 4 5.41 54.86 -29.52
C LYS A 4 6.18 53.58 -29.81
N LEU A 5 7.40 53.70 -30.34
CA LEU A 5 8.29 52.57 -30.59
C LEU A 5 8.68 51.86 -29.29
N GLN A 6 8.99 52.63 -28.23
CA GLN A 6 9.23 52.09 -26.88
C GLN A 6 8.00 51.35 -26.34
N LEU A 7 6.80 51.89 -26.54
CA LEU A 7 5.55 51.25 -26.10
C LEU A 7 5.27 49.93 -26.84
N TYR A 8 5.51 49.88 -28.15
CA TYR A 8 5.38 48.62 -28.93
C TYR A 8 6.39 47.57 -28.48
N PHE A 9 7.63 47.98 -28.16
CA PHE A 9 8.65 47.07 -27.67
C PHE A 9 8.29 46.49 -26.29
N LEU A 10 7.72 47.31 -25.41
CA LEU A 10 7.26 46.90 -24.08
C LEU A 10 6.05 45.94 -24.19
N LEU A 11 5.12 46.23 -25.11
CA LEU A 11 3.96 45.37 -25.36
C LEU A 11 4.36 44.01 -25.95
N ALA A 12 5.34 43.98 -26.85
CA ALA A 12 5.90 42.74 -27.39
C ALA A 12 6.59 41.90 -26.30
N GLY A 13 7.34 42.53 -25.39
CA GLY A 13 7.95 41.84 -24.25
C GLY A 13 6.94 41.17 -23.34
N VAL A 14 5.82 41.85 -23.04
CA VAL A 14 4.73 41.30 -22.20
C VAL A 14 4.06 40.10 -22.88
N CYS A 15 3.81 40.16 -24.19
CA CYS A 15 3.23 39.04 -24.94
C CYS A 15 4.12 37.79 -24.95
N VAL A 16 5.45 37.95 -24.97
CA VAL A 16 6.40 36.84 -24.90
C VAL A 16 6.41 36.18 -23.52
N SER A 17 6.30 36.97 -22.44
CA SER A 17 6.29 36.44 -21.06
C SER A 17 5.03 35.63 -20.69
N LEU A 18 3.91 35.79 -21.41
CA LEU A 18 2.68 35.03 -21.13
C LEU A 18 2.75 33.54 -21.54
N ASN A 19 3.75 33.14 -22.35
CA ASN A 19 3.93 31.76 -22.81
C ASN A 19 5.07 31.01 -22.08
N ALA A 20 5.70 31.65 -21.09
CA ALA A 20 6.76 31.04 -20.31
C ALA A 20 6.17 30.13 -19.22
N ASN A 21 6.01 28.84 -19.53
CA ASN A 21 5.72 27.81 -18.53
C ASN A 21 7.02 27.41 -17.82
N ALA A 22 7.47 28.23 -16.88
CA ALA A 22 8.65 27.99 -16.05
C ALA A 22 8.34 27.25 -14.73
N GLN A 23 7.10 26.78 -14.55
CA GLN A 23 6.71 25.98 -13.39
C GLN A 23 7.02 24.53 -13.70
N ASP A 24 7.96 23.93 -12.97
CA ASP A 24 8.13 22.48 -12.94
C ASP A 24 6.80 21.81 -12.66
N ALA A 25 6.59 20.59 -13.18
CA ALA A 25 5.32 19.88 -13.06
C ALA A 25 4.89 19.74 -11.58
N ILE A 26 3.97 20.61 -11.14
CA ILE A 26 3.46 20.67 -9.76
C ILE A 26 2.62 19.42 -9.42
N SER A 27 2.16 18.68 -10.43
CA SER A 27 1.37 17.46 -10.25
C SER A 27 2.22 16.28 -9.76
N TYR A 28 1.59 15.42 -8.97
CA TYR A 28 2.18 14.15 -8.54
C TYR A 28 2.73 13.36 -9.73
N GLN A 29 4.02 13.07 -9.72
CA GLN A 29 4.69 12.30 -10.77
C GLN A 29 4.63 10.83 -10.41
N THR A 30 4.09 10.01 -11.33
CA THR A 30 4.19 8.56 -11.23
C THR A 30 5.38 8.05 -12.03
N PRO A 31 6.10 7.04 -11.56
CA PRO A 31 7.16 6.42 -12.34
C PRO A 31 6.57 5.76 -13.61
N PRO A 32 7.42 5.44 -14.61
CA PRO A 32 7.02 4.61 -15.74
C PRO A 32 6.35 3.31 -15.27
N LYS A 33 5.40 2.81 -16.06
CA LYS A 33 4.54 1.69 -15.65
C LYS A 33 5.32 0.45 -15.27
N GLU A 34 6.37 0.12 -16.01
CA GLU A 34 7.20 -1.07 -15.79
C GLU A 34 7.90 -1.01 -14.43
N ILE A 35 8.36 0.18 -14.03
CA ILE A 35 8.98 0.42 -12.72
C ILE A 35 7.93 0.37 -11.62
N ALA A 36 6.77 0.98 -11.86
CA ALA A 36 5.64 0.95 -10.93
C ALA A 36 5.19 -0.50 -10.66
N ASP A 37 5.01 -1.30 -11.72
CA ASP A 37 4.58 -2.69 -11.64
C ASP A 37 5.62 -3.56 -10.93
N LEU A 38 6.91 -3.36 -11.22
CA LEU A 38 8.00 -4.06 -10.54
C LEU A 38 8.00 -3.76 -9.03
N LEU A 39 7.83 -2.48 -8.67
CA LEU A 39 7.82 -2.03 -7.28
C LEU A 39 6.58 -2.54 -6.53
N LEU A 40 5.41 -2.44 -7.16
CA LEU A 40 4.12 -2.79 -6.55
C LEU A 40 3.78 -4.28 -6.67
N ALA A 41 4.64 -5.09 -7.28
CA ALA A 41 4.48 -6.52 -7.34
C ALA A 41 4.30 -7.10 -5.92
N LYS A 42 3.27 -7.93 -5.76
CA LYS A 42 3.03 -8.62 -4.49
C LYS A 42 4.20 -9.57 -4.19
N PRO A 43 4.70 -9.59 -2.95
CA PRO A 43 5.73 -10.53 -2.55
C PRO A 43 5.13 -11.95 -2.50
N THR A 44 6.00 -12.95 -2.47
CA THR A 44 5.57 -14.33 -2.21
C THR A 44 4.79 -14.39 -0.89
N PRO A 45 3.58 -15.00 -0.88
CA PRO A 45 2.78 -15.09 0.34
C PRO A 45 3.48 -15.93 1.40
N GLY A 46 3.15 -15.67 2.66
CA GLY A 46 3.48 -16.58 3.75
C GLY A 46 2.77 -17.92 3.55
N VAL A 47 3.44 -19.01 3.90
CA VAL A 47 2.94 -20.39 3.70
C VAL A 47 2.87 -21.07 5.06
N SER A 48 1.72 -21.63 5.39
CA SER A 48 1.55 -22.53 6.53
C SER A 48 0.84 -23.79 6.07
N ILE A 49 1.38 -24.96 6.42
CA ILE A 49 0.82 -26.26 6.06
C ILE A 49 0.26 -26.91 7.33
N ASP A 50 -0.86 -27.61 7.23
CA ASP A 50 -1.38 -28.45 8.31
C ASP A 50 -0.47 -29.68 8.54
N GLY A 51 -0.53 -30.27 9.74
CA GLY A 51 0.29 -31.41 10.12
C GLY A 51 0.04 -32.66 9.27
N LYS A 52 -1.14 -32.76 8.62
CA LYS A 52 -1.47 -33.84 7.68
C LYS A 52 -1.01 -33.60 6.24
N ALA A 53 -0.47 -32.42 5.94
CA ALA A 53 -0.12 -31.99 4.59
C ALA A 53 -1.28 -32.14 3.59
N GLU A 54 -2.49 -31.80 4.00
CA GLU A 54 -3.67 -31.75 3.15
C GLU A 54 -3.98 -30.32 2.68
N TRP A 55 -3.67 -29.33 3.51
CA TRP A 55 -4.01 -27.93 3.29
C TRP A 55 -2.82 -27.00 3.46
N ILE A 56 -2.74 -26.01 2.57
CA ILE A 56 -1.81 -24.88 2.64
C ILE A 56 -2.62 -23.62 2.82
N LEU A 57 -2.33 -22.86 3.89
CA LEU A 57 -2.77 -21.48 4.04
C LEU A 57 -1.72 -20.54 3.44
N PHE A 58 -2.13 -19.79 2.43
CA PHE A 58 -1.40 -18.66 1.90
C PHE A 58 -1.86 -17.37 2.59
N SER A 59 -0.88 -16.62 3.08
CA SER A 59 -1.06 -15.33 3.73
C SER A 59 -0.44 -14.23 2.87
N GLU A 60 -1.27 -13.49 2.15
CA GLU A 60 -0.80 -12.43 1.26
C GLU A 60 -0.60 -11.12 2.04
N ARG A 61 0.45 -10.39 1.68
CA ARG A 61 0.72 -9.04 2.20
C ARG A 61 1.05 -8.11 1.05
N ASN A 62 0.82 -6.82 1.24
CA ASN A 62 1.32 -5.80 0.32
C ASN A 62 2.81 -5.52 0.59
N SER A 63 3.56 -5.20 -0.47
CA SER A 63 4.97 -4.78 -0.35
C SER A 63 5.09 -3.42 0.36
N TYR A 64 4.07 -2.58 0.21
CA TYR A 64 4.00 -1.24 0.78
C TYR A 64 2.65 -1.04 1.49
N PRO A 65 2.64 -0.38 2.65
CA PRO A 65 1.43 0.11 3.28
C PRO A 65 0.62 1.02 2.34
N SER A 66 -0.69 1.07 2.51
CA SER A 66 -1.52 2.02 1.76
C SER A 66 -1.30 3.45 2.23
N VAL A 67 -1.74 4.43 1.45
CA VAL A 67 -1.66 5.85 1.84
C VAL A 67 -2.48 6.09 3.12
N GLU A 68 -3.63 5.43 3.25
CA GLU A 68 -4.50 5.50 4.41
C GLU A 68 -3.81 4.96 5.66
N GLU A 69 -3.11 3.82 5.56
CA GLU A 69 -2.33 3.25 6.66
C GLU A 69 -1.18 4.19 7.07
N LEU A 70 -0.49 4.78 6.09
CA LEU A 70 0.60 5.74 6.36
C LEU A 70 0.10 7.05 7.00
N ALA A 71 -1.13 7.45 6.69
CA ALA A 71 -1.77 8.65 7.21
C ALA A 71 -2.36 8.45 8.63
N MET A 72 -2.37 7.23 9.16
CA MET A 72 -2.83 6.97 10.53
C MET A 72 -2.00 7.75 11.57
N PRO A 73 -2.62 8.22 12.66
CA PRO A 73 -1.92 8.95 13.70
C PRO A 73 -0.89 8.07 14.42
N GLU A 74 0.23 8.67 14.84
CA GLU A 74 1.36 7.97 15.45
C GLU A 74 1.98 8.79 16.59
N TYR A 75 2.00 8.21 17.79
CA TYR A 75 2.83 8.68 18.90
C TYR A 75 4.25 8.14 18.75
N ARG A 76 5.24 9.02 19.00
CA ARG A 76 6.66 8.69 18.97
C ARG A 76 7.25 8.85 20.37
N ILE A 77 7.27 7.76 21.13
CA ILE A 77 7.63 7.77 22.57
C ILE A 77 8.77 6.80 22.78
N ALA A 78 9.91 7.28 23.29
CA ALA A 78 11.08 6.46 23.61
C ALA A 78 11.53 5.54 22.45
N GLY A 79 11.41 6.01 21.20
CA GLY A 79 11.75 5.24 20.00
C GLY A 79 10.65 4.29 19.50
N LEU A 80 9.57 4.11 20.26
CA LEU A 80 8.39 3.38 19.81
C LEU A 80 7.47 4.27 18.98
N ARG A 81 6.77 3.63 18.04
CA ARG A 81 5.76 4.24 17.18
C ARG A 81 4.43 3.56 17.44
N LEU A 82 3.49 4.26 18.08
CA LEU A 82 2.23 3.68 18.56
C LEU A 82 1.04 4.39 17.94
N ASN A 83 0.02 3.64 17.52
CA ASN A 83 -1.25 4.21 17.09
C ASN A 83 -2.04 4.63 18.36
N PRO A 84 -2.46 5.90 18.49
CA PRO A 84 -3.17 6.38 19.68
C PRO A 84 -4.56 5.76 19.88
N ASN A 85 -5.18 5.24 18.82
CA ASN A 85 -6.54 4.71 18.89
C ASN A 85 -6.58 3.31 19.53
N ASN A 86 -5.52 2.52 19.37
CA ASN A 86 -5.48 1.12 19.80
C ASN A 86 -4.20 0.72 20.54
N TYR A 87 -3.27 1.66 20.74
CA TYR A 87 -1.98 1.50 21.44
C TYR A 87 -1.07 0.40 20.87
N SER A 88 -1.33 -0.06 19.65
CA SER A 88 -0.48 -1.03 18.95
C SER A 88 0.63 -0.34 18.16
N PRO A 89 1.72 -1.05 17.77
CA PRO A 89 2.71 -0.47 16.89
C PRO A 89 2.10 0.03 15.56
N SER A 90 2.35 1.28 15.19
CA SER A 90 1.77 1.93 14.00
C SER A 90 2.40 1.51 12.67
N ARG A 91 3.49 0.73 12.72
CA ARG A 91 4.24 0.26 11.55
C ARG A 91 4.47 -1.24 11.70
N GLN A 92 3.47 -2.02 11.32
CA GLN A 92 3.51 -3.49 11.34
C GLN A 92 3.30 -4.02 9.92
N ASN A 93 3.79 -5.23 9.66
CA ASN A 93 3.47 -5.94 8.43
C ASN A 93 2.19 -6.73 8.65
N PHE A 94 1.10 -6.28 8.02
CA PHE A 94 -0.17 -6.98 8.08
C PHE A 94 -0.36 -7.95 6.92
N ILE A 95 -1.22 -8.92 7.16
CA ILE A 95 -1.72 -9.82 6.12
C ILE A 95 -3.05 -9.26 5.65
N ASN A 96 -3.16 -9.05 4.34
CA ASN A 96 -4.27 -8.36 3.69
C ASN A 96 -5.23 -9.31 2.98
N ASN A 97 -4.81 -10.56 2.74
CA ASN A 97 -5.69 -11.59 2.17
C ASN A 97 -5.25 -13.00 2.57
N PHE A 98 -6.20 -13.92 2.57
CA PHE A 98 -5.99 -15.34 2.82
C PHE A 98 -6.52 -16.19 1.66
N SER A 99 -5.77 -17.22 1.29
CA SER A 99 -6.28 -18.29 0.44
C SER A 99 -5.84 -19.66 0.96
N LEU A 100 -6.67 -20.68 0.74
CA LEU A 100 -6.41 -22.05 1.13
C LEU A 100 -6.24 -22.91 -0.11
N LYS A 101 -5.16 -23.68 -0.16
CA LYS A 101 -4.93 -24.65 -1.24
C LYS A 101 -5.00 -26.05 -0.70
N ASN A 102 -5.82 -26.88 -1.33
CA ASN A 102 -5.81 -28.31 -1.08
C ASN A 102 -4.65 -28.94 -1.88
N ILE A 103 -3.78 -29.68 -1.20
CA ILE A 103 -2.58 -30.26 -1.83
C ILE A 103 -2.96 -31.38 -2.81
N LYS A 104 -3.90 -32.26 -2.42
CA LYS A 104 -4.30 -33.43 -3.21
C LYS A 104 -5.01 -33.04 -4.50
N SER A 105 -5.97 -32.11 -4.44
CA SER A 105 -6.72 -31.66 -5.62
C SER A 105 -6.03 -30.53 -6.38
N ASN A 106 -4.98 -29.93 -5.81
CA ASN A 106 -4.28 -28.76 -6.33
C ASN A 106 -5.19 -27.52 -6.51
N GLN A 107 -6.38 -27.51 -5.90
CA GLN A 107 -7.34 -26.40 -5.98
C GLN A 107 -7.06 -25.35 -4.91
N THR A 108 -7.22 -24.07 -5.27
CA THR A 108 -7.07 -22.93 -4.37
C THR A 108 -8.41 -22.24 -4.17
N PHE A 109 -8.75 -21.96 -2.91
CA PHE A 109 -9.98 -21.36 -2.45
C PHE A 109 -9.66 -20.02 -1.80
N GLN A 110 -10.31 -18.95 -2.25
CA GLN A 110 -10.21 -17.66 -1.58
C GLN A 110 -11.08 -17.65 -0.32
N VAL A 111 -10.56 -17.11 0.78
CA VAL A 111 -11.32 -16.98 2.02
C VAL A 111 -12.24 -15.77 1.90
N THR A 112 -13.55 -15.98 2.09
CA THR A 112 -14.57 -14.91 2.00
C THR A 112 -15.08 -14.50 3.38
N GLY A 113 -15.75 -13.35 3.46
CA GLY A 113 -16.32 -12.84 4.72
C GLY A 113 -15.30 -12.20 5.67
N LEU A 114 -14.11 -11.88 5.18
CA LEU A 114 -13.06 -11.19 5.95
C LEU A 114 -13.37 -9.68 6.06
N PRO A 115 -12.91 -9.01 7.13
CA PRO A 115 -12.90 -7.55 7.22
C PRO A 115 -12.24 -6.89 6.00
N SER A 116 -12.72 -5.72 5.60
CA SER A 116 -12.15 -4.93 4.51
C SER A 116 -12.00 -3.46 4.94
N PRO A 117 -10.78 -2.91 5.01
CA PRO A 117 -9.50 -3.58 4.78
C PRO A 117 -9.16 -4.62 5.89
N LEU A 118 -8.40 -5.65 5.53
CA LEU A 118 -7.90 -6.66 6.47
C LEU A 118 -6.52 -6.28 6.98
N TYR A 119 -6.37 -6.23 8.30
CA TYR A 119 -5.10 -6.06 8.99
C TYR A 119 -4.84 -7.25 9.90
N ALA A 120 -4.64 -8.42 9.29
CA ALA A 120 -4.49 -9.67 10.02
C ALA A 120 -3.06 -9.87 10.55
N GLY A 121 -2.97 -10.47 11.74
CA GLY A 121 -1.73 -10.91 12.37
C GLY A 121 -1.96 -12.12 13.28
N ASN A 122 -0.90 -12.59 13.94
CA ASN A 122 -0.95 -13.67 14.94
C ASN A 122 -1.75 -14.91 14.49
N ILE A 123 -1.45 -15.41 13.29
CA ILE A 123 -2.17 -16.54 12.70
C ILE A 123 -1.76 -17.83 13.39
N SER A 124 -2.75 -18.68 13.67
CA SER A 124 -2.52 -20.02 14.20
C SER A 124 -3.59 -20.99 13.71
N TRP A 125 -3.18 -22.23 13.47
CA TRP A 125 -4.09 -23.35 13.36
C TRP A 125 -4.53 -23.78 14.76
N ASN A 126 -5.78 -24.19 14.91
CA ASN A 126 -6.18 -24.85 16.15
C ASN A 126 -5.53 -26.24 16.25
N PRO A 127 -5.46 -26.88 17.43
CA PRO A 127 -4.81 -28.18 17.59
C PRO A 127 -5.41 -29.31 16.73
N ALA A 128 -6.70 -29.20 16.37
CA ALA A 128 -7.38 -30.16 15.50
C ALA A 128 -7.21 -29.84 13.99
N GLU A 129 -6.55 -28.73 13.66
CA GLU A 129 -6.23 -28.26 12.30
C GLU A 129 -7.44 -28.12 11.37
N ASN A 130 -8.62 -27.86 11.93
CA ASN A 130 -9.87 -27.65 11.19
C ASN A 130 -10.35 -26.19 11.24
N LYS A 131 -9.65 -25.31 11.96
CA LYS A 131 -9.92 -23.88 12.06
C LYS A 131 -8.62 -23.10 12.11
N ILE A 132 -8.67 -21.87 11.60
CA ILE A 132 -7.57 -20.91 11.65
C ILE A 132 -8.05 -19.71 12.46
N ALA A 133 -7.26 -19.28 13.44
CA ALA A 133 -7.47 -18.07 14.21
C ALA A 133 -6.46 -17.00 13.79
N PHE A 134 -6.86 -15.74 13.82
CA PHE A 134 -6.01 -14.57 13.58
C PHE A 134 -6.55 -13.37 14.38
N THR A 135 -5.68 -12.41 14.66
CA THR A 135 -6.07 -11.10 15.20
C THR A 135 -6.30 -10.13 14.05
N ASN A 136 -7.29 -9.24 14.17
CA ASN A 136 -7.49 -8.12 13.25
C ASN A 136 -7.27 -6.80 13.98
N THR A 137 -6.34 -5.98 13.51
CA THR A 137 -6.09 -4.65 14.07
C THR A 137 -7.06 -3.63 13.46
N THR A 138 -7.69 -2.80 14.29
CA THR A 138 -8.63 -1.75 13.88
C THR A 138 -8.26 -0.41 14.49
#